data_AF-A0A925XN65-F1
#
_entry.id   AF-A0A925XN65-F1
#
_cell.length_a   1.000
_cell.length_b   1.000
_cell.length_c   1.000
_cell.angle_alpha   90.00
_cell.angle_beta   90.00
_cell.angle_gamma   90.00
#
_symmetry.space_group_name_H-M   'P 1'
#
loop_
_entity.id
_entity.type
_entity.pdbx_description
1 polymer ?
#
loop_
_entity_poly.entity_id
_entity_poly.type
_entity_poly.pdbx_seq_one_letter_code
_entity_poly.pdbx_strand_id
1 'polypeptide(L)' 'MTYSPTKKIDHVDELHGVKVPDPYRWLEDDVRESKDVAEWVAAKNKETFAYLAS' A
#
# COMPACT_ATOMS: atom_id res chain seq x y z
N MET A 1 6.50 8.33 -15.68
CA MET A 1 6.19 7.36 -14.60
C MET A 1 4.69 7.18 -14.52
N THR A 2 4.18 6.00 -14.85
CA THR A 2 2.82 5.58 -14.50
C THR A 2 2.92 4.81 -13.19
N TYR A 3 2.30 5.31 -12.13
CA TYR A 3 2.23 4.59 -10.86
C TYR A 3 1.14 3.52 -10.95
N SER A 4 1.47 2.26 -10.63
CA SER A 4 0.42 1.25 -10.49
C SER A 4 -0.56 1.64 -9.38
N PRO A 5 -1.87 1.50 -9.64
CA PRO A 5 -2.90 1.83 -8.67
C PRO A 5 -2.72 1.00 -7.40
N THR A 6 -2.89 1.65 -6.25
CA THR A 6 -2.88 0.99 -4.94
C THR A 6 -4.32 0.88 -4.44
N LYS A 7 -4.73 -0.32 -4.04
CA LYS A 7 -6.06 -0.59 -3.47
C LYS A 7 -6.31 0.34 -2.29
N LYS A 8 -7.52 0.90 -2.25
CA LYS A 8 -8.04 1.64 -1.10
C LYS A 8 -9.13 0.82 -0.43
N ILE A 9 -9.19 0.89 0.89
CA ILE A 9 -10.28 0.34 1.70
C ILE A 9 -10.91 1.46 2.53
N ASP A 10 -12.12 1.24 3.04
CA ASP A 10 -12.85 2.25 3.82
C ASP A 10 -12.53 2.15 5.32
N HIS A 11 -11.24 2.05 5.68
CA HIS A 11 -10.80 2.08 7.07
C HIS A 11 -10.72 3.54 7.58
N VAL A 12 -11.31 3.79 8.75
CA VAL A 12 -11.34 5.10 9.40
C VAL A 12 -11.15 4.91 10.90
N ASP A 13 -10.13 5.55 11.46
CA ASP A 13 -9.93 5.62 12.90
C ASP A 13 -10.65 6.83 13.49
N GLU A 14 -10.96 6.78 14.78
CA GLU A 14 -11.45 7.93 15.52
C GLU A 14 -10.46 8.29 16.64
N LEU A 15 -9.85 9.47 16.53
CA LEU A 15 -8.85 9.96 17.48
C LEU A 15 -9.39 11.23 18.14
N HIS A 16 -9.66 11.17 19.44
CA HIS A 16 -10.23 12.29 20.22
C HIS A 16 -11.52 12.87 19.61
N GLY A 17 -12.39 12.00 19.07
CA GLY A 17 -13.64 12.40 18.41
C GLY A 17 -13.47 12.90 16.96
N VAL A 18 -12.25 12.90 16.42
CA VAL A 18 -11.96 13.27 15.02
C VAL A 18 -11.83 11.99 14.19
N LYS A 19 -12.61 11.89 13.11
CA LYS A 19 -12.51 10.80 12.14
C LYS A 19 -11.31 11.01 11.21
N VAL A 20 -10.43 10.02 11.13
CA VAL A 20 -9.20 10.03 10.32
C VAL A 20 -9.22 8.83 9.36
N PRO A 21 -9.50 9.04 8.07
CA PRO A 21 -9.46 7.97 7.08
C PRO A 21 -8.04 7.48 6.83
N ASP A 22 -7.82 6.18 6.93
CA ASP A 22 -6.58 5.52 6.57
C ASP A 22 -6.86 4.43 5.51
N PRO A 23 -6.99 4.83 4.23
CA PRO A 23 -7.42 3.93 3.17
C PRO A 23 -6.36 2.87 2.80
N TYR A 24 -5.15 2.97 3.36
CA TYR A 24 -4.05 2.05 3.10
C TYR A 24 -3.68 1.22 4.32
N ARG A 25 -4.54 1.16 5.33
CA ARG A 25 -4.36 0.35 6.54
C ARG A 25 -3.92 -1.09 6.26
N TRP A 26 -4.41 -1.69 5.18
CA TRP A 26 -4.04 -3.06 4.78
C TRP A 26 -2.55 -3.24 4.43
N LEU A 27 -1.81 -2.16 4.14
CA LEU A 27 -0.36 -2.19 3.95
C LEU A 27 0.42 -2.29 5.27
N GLU A 28 -0.23 -2.15 6.41
CA GLU A 28 0.41 -2.34 7.73
C GLU A 28 0.63 -3.81 8.08
N ASP A 29 -0.05 -4.75 7.40
CA ASP A 29 0.14 -6.18 7.61
C ASP A 29 1.57 -6.63 7.23
N ASP A 30 2.08 -7.65 7.92
CA ASP A 30 3.40 -8.20 7.59
C ASP A 30 3.39 -8.80 6.17
N VAL A 31 4.34 -8.34 5.34
CA VAL A 31 4.56 -8.81 3.97
C VAL A 31 4.76 -10.33 3.87
N ARG A 32 5.19 -10.99 4.94
CA ARG A 32 5.42 -12.44 4.99
C ARG A 32 4.12 -13.22 5.16
N GLU A 33 3.11 -12.58 5.73
CA GLU A 33 1.84 -13.20 6.10
C GLU A 33 0.68 -12.75 5.20
N SER A 34 0.73 -11.50 4.70
CA SER A 34 -0.29 -10.93 3.83
C SER A 34 0.09 -11.05 2.36
N LYS A 35 -0.67 -11.88 1.63
CA LYS A 35 -0.53 -12.04 0.18
C LYS A 35 -0.74 -10.72 -0.58
N ASP A 36 -1.74 -9.93 -0.18
CA ASP A 36 -2.02 -8.63 -0.79
C ASP A 36 -0.81 -7.70 -0.67
N VAL A 37 -0.18 -7.65 0.51
CA VAL A 37 1.01 -6.80 0.76
C VAL A 37 2.21 -7.30 -0.03
N ALA A 38 2.45 -8.62 -0.04
CA ALA A 38 3.53 -9.23 -0.81
C ALA A 38 3.46 -8.90 -2.31
N GLU A 39 2.25 -9.01 -2.89
CA GLU A 39 2.01 -8.69 -4.31
C GLU A 39 2.24 -7.20 -4.61
N TRP A 40 1.80 -6.32 -3.71
CA TRP A 40 2.02 -4.89 -3.86
C TRP A 40 3.51 -4.50 -3.79
N VAL A 41 4.24 -5.06 -2.82
CA VAL A 41 5.70 -4.84 -2.69
C VAL A 41 6.43 -5.31 -3.95
N ALA A 42 6.08 -6.49 -4.47
CA ALA A 42 6.68 -7.01 -5.71
C ALA A 42 6.44 -6.09 -6.91
N ALA A 43 5.22 -5.57 -7.06
CA ALA A 43 4.87 -4.62 -8.12
C ALA A 43 5.68 -3.32 -8.02
N LYS A 44 5.81 -2.75 -6.81
CA LYS A 44 6.57 -1.52 -6.59
C LYS A 44 8.08 -1.69 -6.77
N ASN A 45 8.62 -2.84 -6.37
CA ASN A 45 10.01 -3.18 -6.66
C ASN A 45 10.26 -3.25 -8.17
N LYS A 46 9.36 -3.88 -8.93
CA LYS A 46 9.48 -3.97 -10.40
C LYS A 46 9.50 -2.58 -11.06
N GLU A 47 8.61 -1.68 -10.66
CA GLU A 47 8.58 -0.29 -11.16
C GLU A 47 9.89 0.44 -10.86
N THR A 48 10.38 0.30 -9.63
CA THR A 48 11.59 0.98 -9.16
C THR A 48 12.82 0.48 -9.90
N PHE A 49 13.00 -0.84 -10.02
CA PHE A 49 14.14 -1.41 -10.73
C PHE A 49 14.11 -1.10 -12.23
N ALA A 50 12.94 -1.01 -12.85
CA ALA A 50 12.83 -0.59 -14.24
C ALA A 50 13.33 0.86 -14.43
N TYR A 51 13.03 1.76 -13.48
CA TYR A 51 13.53 3.13 -13.51
C TYR A 51 15.04 3.23 -13.22
N LEU A 52 15.57 2.42 -12.30
CA LEU A 52 17.01 2.43 -12.00
C LEU A 52 17.87 1.85 -13.14
N ALA A 53 17.28 1.03 -14.00
CA ALA A 53 17.94 0.46 -15.16
C ALA A 53 17.92 1.37 -16.40
N SER A 54 17.25 2.53 -16.32
CA SER A 54 17.12 3.50 -17.43
C SER A 54 18.18 4.60 -17.39
#